data_AF-A0A3R8CT19-F1
#
_entry.id   AF-A0A3R8CT19-F1
#
_cell.length_a   1.000
_cell.length_b   1.000
_cell.length_c   1.000
_cell.angle_alpha   90.00
_cell.angle_beta   90.00
_cell.angle_gamma   90.00
#
_symmetry.space_group_name_H-M   'P 1'
#
loop_
_entity.id
_entity.type
_entity.pdbx_description
1 polymer ?
#
loop_
_entity_poly.entity_id
_entity_poly.type
_entity_poly.pdbx_seq_one_letter_code
_entity_poly.pdbx_strand_id
1 'polypeptide(L)'
;MTPAFSMGMPAAGGPMLKSAKALQPKGVGGGPGFVNIARKPEEPEVSSILKSLMDEEARKKEKKLERNRDSARESRRKQQTYVETLENGIKRLQINRDLVRSYRWGVSGPGLGSVPCPDSPEMSDWKNRVAIVTGRTEAFSNIQNPANFQSLMRLNRQRCTLAIHYQERERAIWKCFVFIGRQLAAMRTRVLQVQMLRTFSKNPLAMELDALLKLTADQKLQLQHYAQEMFNEEVVELTKLFKIFYALRNEALRLNILCPSLERHFREACSFGQLHRLLQWTENHRAVIETDLCLDEV
;
A
#
# COMPACT_ATOMS: atom_id res chain seq x y z
N MET A 1 6.29 -31.34 -16.81
CA MET A 1 7.60 -30.81 -16.38
C MET A 1 7.43 -29.34 -16.07
N THR A 2 7.41 -29.01 -14.79
CA THR A 2 7.10 -27.69 -14.22
C THR A 2 8.05 -27.51 -13.04
N PRO A 3 8.88 -26.46 -12.96
CA PRO A 3 9.59 -26.18 -11.74
C PRO A 3 8.70 -25.33 -10.83
N ALA A 4 8.33 -25.94 -9.71
CA ALA A 4 7.77 -25.24 -8.54
C ALA A 4 8.89 -24.44 -7.87
N PHE A 5 8.69 -23.14 -7.67
CA PHE A 5 9.59 -22.32 -6.87
C PHE A 5 9.31 -22.56 -5.37
N SER A 6 10.30 -23.13 -4.70
CA SER A 6 10.36 -23.35 -3.26
C SER A 6 10.76 -22.04 -2.54
N MET A 7 9.92 -21.56 -1.61
CA MET A 7 10.33 -20.49 -0.69
C MET A 7 11.09 -21.12 0.48
N GLY A 8 12.42 -21.02 0.44
CA GLY A 8 13.31 -21.40 1.53
C GLY A 8 13.31 -20.35 2.65
N MET A 9 13.07 -20.80 3.87
CA MET A 9 13.37 -20.09 5.12
C MET A 9 14.89 -20.03 5.35
N PRO A 10 15.46 -18.94 5.89
CA PRO A 10 16.80 -19.00 6.47
C PRO A 10 16.73 -19.26 7.98
N ALA A 11 17.36 -20.35 8.40
CA ALA A 11 17.67 -20.66 9.79
C ALA A 11 19.02 -20.03 10.21
N ALA A 12 19.03 -19.54 11.46
CA ALA A 12 20.12 -19.42 12.43
C ALA A 12 21.60 -19.38 12.00
N GLY A 13 22.30 -18.32 12.42
CA GLY A 13 23.76 -18.28 12.58
C GLY A 13 24.31 -16.86 12.78
N GLY A 14 24.70 -16.49 14.00
CA GLY A 14 25.17 -15.14 14.39
C GLY A 14 26.64 -14.83 14.08
N PRO A 15 27.15 -13.66 14.51
CA PRO A 15 28.21 -13.69 15.52
C PRO A 15 27.99 -12.75 16.73
N MET A 16 28.63 -13.18 17.82
CA MET A 16 28.50 -12.78 19.22
C MET A 16 28.90 -11.33 19.53
N LEU A 17 28.14 -10.68 20.42
CA LEU A 17 28.64 -9.59 21.26
C LEU A 17 28.16 -9.74 22.72
N LYS A 18 29.11 -10.25 23.53
CA LYS A 18 29.39 -10.05 24.96
C LYS A 18 28.21 -9.76 25.91
N SER A 19 27.82 -10.81 26.64
CA SER A 19 27.05 -10.75 27.88
C SER A 19 27.94 -10.29 29.05
N ALA A 20 27.48 -9.29 29.81
CA ALA A 20 28.10 -8.84 31.04
C ALA A 20 27.78 -9.83 32.18
N LYS A 21 28.82 -10.47 32.70
CA LYS A 21 28.77 -11.40 33.85
C LYS A 21 28.23 -10.70 35.09
N ALA A 22 27.18 -11.28 35.67
CA ALA A 22 26.79 -11.08 37.06
C ALA A 22 27.81 -11.80 37.97
N LEU A 23 28.38 -11.09 38.94
CA LEU A 23 29.19 -11.65 40.01
C LEU A 23 28.37 -11.62 41.31
N GLN A 24 28.11 -12.79 41.86
CA GLN A 24 27.64 -13.01 43.23
C GLN A 24 28.68 -13.86 43.99
N PRO A 25 28.69 -13.84 45.33
CA PRO A 25 29.90 -13.77 46.14
C PRO A 25 30.26 -15.05 46.93
N LYS A 26 31.54 -15.19 47.29
CA LYS A 26 32.16 -15.91 48.44
C LYS A 26 33.65 -16.14 48.11
N GLY A 27 34.65 -16.01 48.96
CA GLY A 27 34.76 -15.64 50.38
C GLY A 27 36.23 -15.75 50.82
N VAL A 28 36.54 -15.06 51.93
CA VAL A 28 37.59 -15.33 52.95
C VAL A 28 39.08 -15.34 52.56
N GLY A 29 39.85 -14.43 53.18
CA GLY A 29 41.23 -14.69 53.58
C GLY A 29 42.15 -13.47 53.67
N GLY A 30 42.43 -12.98 54.88
CA GLY A 30 43.76 -12.43 55.23
C GLY A 30 43.86 -10.98 55.75
N GLY A 31 44.04 -10.84 57.07
CA GLY A 31 44.96 -9.84 57.67
C GLY A 31 44.37 -8.54 58.25
N PRO A 32 44.59 -8.21 59.54
CA PRO A 32 44.00 -7.05 60.20
C PRO A 32 44.93 -5.82 60.13
N GLY A 33 44.49 -4.79 59.42
CA GLY A 33 45.07 -3.44 59.50
C GLY A 33 44.20 -2.55 60.38
N PHE A 34 44.43 -2.59 61.70
CA PHE A 34 43.86 -1.61 62.63
C PHE A 34 44.38 -0.22 62.26
N VAL A 35 43.49 0.65 61.78
CA VAL A 35 43.70 2.09 61.81
C VAL A 35 42.73 2.64 62.84
N ASN A 36 43.28 3.01 64.01
CA ASN A 36 42.56 3.69 65.07
C ASN A 36 42.12 5.07 64.57
N ILE A 37 40.88 5.18 64.08
CA ILE A 37 40.23 6.47 63.88
C ILE A 37 39.75 6.91 65.26
N ALA A 38 40.49 7.87 65.82
CA ALA A 38 40.15 8.59 67.02
C ALA A 38 38.71 9.14 66.92
N ARG A 39 37.97 8.97 68.03
CA ARG A 39 36.60 9.43 68.22
C ARG A 39 36.53 10.97 68.27
N LYS A 40 35.68 11.53 67.38
CA LYS A 40 34.93 12.81 67.42
C LYS A 40 35.73 14.14 67.46
N PRO A 41 35.25 15.16 66.72
CA PRO A 41 34.17 16.02 67.22
C PRO A 41 32.91 15.96 66.35
N GLU A 42 31.79 16.35 66.93
CA GLU A 42 30.49 16.49 66.28
C GLU A 42 30.49 17.66 65.29
N GLU A 43 30.36 17.36 64.00
CA GLU A 43 29.84 18.31 63.01
C GLU A 43 28.51 17.77 62.46
N PRO A 44 27.36 18.20 63.03
CA PRO A 44 26.05 17.77 62.56
C PRO A 44 25.73 18.27 61.13
N GLU A 45 26.47 19.25 60.62
CA GLU A 45 26.20 19.90 59.34
C GLU A 45 26.72 19.11 58.12
N VAL A 46 27.93 18.52 58.16
CA VAL A 46 28.48 17.74 57.03
C VAL A 46 27.73 16.42 56.82
N SER A 47 27.30 15.78 57.91
CA SER A 47 26.45 14.59 57.88
C SER A 47 25.05 14.90 57.35
N SER A 48 24.51 16.09 57.67
CA SER A 48 23.23 16.60 57.15
C SER A 48 23.29 16.85 55.64
N ILE A 49 24.35 17.50 55.15
CA ILE A 49 24.54 17.78 53.72
C ILE A 49 24.70 16.48 52.92
N LEU A 50 25.50 15.53 53.39
CA LEU A 50 25.67 14.25 52.72
C LEU A 50 24.35 13.45 52.67
N LYS A 51 23.58 13.46 53.76
CA LYS A 51 22.27 12.81 53.83
C LYS A 51 21.24 13.49 52.92
N SER A 52 21.24 14.82 52.87
CA SER A 52 20.42 15.60 51.94
C SER A 52 20.76 15.29 50.48
N LEU A 53 22.04 15.16 50.12
CA LEU A 53 22.47 14.76 48.77
C LEU A 53 22.05 13.33 48.44
N MET A 54 22.16 12.39 49.39
CA MET A 54 21.67 11.02 49.21
C MET A 54 20.15 10.96 49.03
N ASP A 55 19.40 11.75 49.80
CA ASP A 55 17.94 11.87 49.71
C ASP A 55 17.53 12.54 48.39
N GLU A 56 18.29 13.52 47.92
CA GLU A 56 18.06 14.18 46.63
C GLU A 56 18.36 13.23 45.46
N GLU A 57 19.44 12.43 45.54
CA GLU A 57 19.71 11.37 44.58
C GLU A 57 18.63 10.27 44.60
N ALA A 58 18.16 9.88 45.78
CA ALA A 58 17.08 8.91 45.94
C ALA A 58 15.78 9.44 45.29
N ARG A 59 15.43 10.71 45.54
CA ARG A 59 14.31 11.39 44.88
C ARG A 59 14.48 11.48 43.37
N LYS A 60 15.70 11.75 42.87
CA LYS A 60 15.98 11.78 41.43
C LYS A 60 15.81 10.39 40.80
N LYS A 61 16.26 9.33 41.47
CA LYS A 61 16.07 7.94 41.05
C LYS A 61 14.59 7.56 41.04
N GLU A 62 13.84 7.91 42.08
CA GLU A 62 12.39 7.68 42.17
C GLU A 62 11.63 8.40 41.05
N LYS A 63 11.91 9.69 40.82
CA LYS A 63 11.31 10.47 39.72
C LYS A 63 11.65 9.90 38.34
N LYS A 64 12.84 9.35 38.16
CA LYS A 64 13.25 8.68 36.91
C LYS A 64 12.51 7.34 36.71
N LEU A 65 12.32 6.58 37.78
CA LEU A 65 11.54 5.33 37.76
C LEU A 65 10.07 5.60 37.43
N GLU A 66 9.47 6.65 38.00
CA GLU A 66 8.07 6.99 37.70
C GLU A 66 7.89 7.41 36.24
N ARG A 67 8.77 8.27 35.72
CA ARG A 67 8.78 8.61 34.28
C ARG A 67 8.95 7.39 33.38
N ASN A 68 9.79 6.42 33.78
CA ASN A 68 9.99 5.19 33.02
C ASN A 68 8.73 4.30 33.04
N ARG A 69 8.07 4.18 34.19
CA ARG A 69 6.77 3.48 34.32
C ARG A 69 5.71 4.12 33.43
N ASP A 70 5.60 5.43 33.45
CA ASP A 70 4.65 6.15 32.61
C ASP A 70 4.98 6.02 31.12
N SER A 71 6.25 6.13 30.74
CA SER A 71 6.70 5.90 29.36
C SER A 71 6.39 4.48 28.89
N ALA A 72 6.57 3.47 29.75
CA ALA A 72 6.23 2.09 29.45
C ALA A 72 4.72 1.87 29.31
N ARG A 73 3.91 2.48 30.19
CA ARG A 73 2.44 2.48 30.08
C ARG A 73 1.98 3.13 28.78
N GLU A 74 2.53 4.28 28.44
CA GLU A 74 2.21 5.00 27.21
C GLU A 74 2.63 4.20 25.97
N SER A 75 3.81 3.58 25.98
CA SER A 75 4.27 2.70 24.90
C SER A 75 3.32 1.52 24.68
N ARG A 76 2.87 0.86 25.77
CA ARG A 76 1.90 -0.24 25.68
C ARG A 76 0.55 0.23 25.13
N ARG A 77 0.05 1.39 25.59
CA ARG A 77 -1.18 1.99 25.07
C ARG A 77 -1.06 2.30 23.57
N LYS A 78 0.03 2.94 23.13
CA LYS A 78 0.28 3.22 21.70
C LYS A 78 0.30 1.95 20.86
N GLN A 79 0.96 0.89 21.35
CA GLN A 79 0.99 -0.39 20.65
C GLN A 79 -0.39 -1.02 20.57
N GLN A 80 -1.17 -1.00 21.66
CA GLN A 80 -2.54 -1.50 21.67
C GLN A 80 -3.42 -0.75 20.66
N THR A 81 -3.40 0.58 20.67
CA THR A 81 -4.16 1.41 19.71
C THR A 81 -3.74 1.15 18.26
N TYR A 82 -2.45 0.94 18.01
CA TYR A 82 -1.95 0.59 16.69
C TYR A 82 -2.50 -0.77 16.22
N VAL A 83 -2.48 -1.79 17.08
CA VAL A 83 -3.04 -3.12 16.78
C VAL A 83 -4.53 -3.03 16.51
N GLU A 84 -5.30 -2.34 17.36
CA GLU A 84 -6.74 -2.12 17.17
C GLU A 84 -7.04 -1.42 15.83
N THR A 85 -6.21 -0.44 15.44
CA THR A 85 -6.32 0.24 14.14
C THR A 85 -6.11 -0.72 12.98
N LEU A 86 -5.12 -1.63 13.08
CA LEU A 86 -4.85 -2.63 12.05
C LEU A 86 -5.96 -3.68 11.96
N GLU A 87 -6.45 -4.20 13.09
CA GLU A 87 -7.52 -5.20 13.11
C GLU A 87 -8.82 -4.66 12.50
N ASN A 88 -9.18 -3.41 12.85
CA ASN A 88 -10.32 -2.72 12.23
C ASN A 88 -10.07 -2.45 10.74
N GLY A 89 -8.85 -2.11 10.37
CA GLY A 89 -8.42 -1.97 8.98
C GLY A 89 -8.57 -3.26 8.16
N ILE A 90 -8.17 -4.41 8.71
CA ILE A 90 -8.31 -5.72 8.06
C ILE A 90 -9.78 -6.03 7.78
N LYS A 91 -10.66 -5.81 8.77
CA LYS A 91 -12.11 -5.99 8.59
C LYS A 91 -12.63 -5.13 7.44
N ARG A 92 -12.21 -3.86 7.35
CA ARG A 92 -12.58 -2.97 6.23
C ARG A 92 -12.08 -3.47 4.88
N LEU A 93 -10.82 -3.92 4.82
CA LEU A 93 -10.25 -4.46 3.58
C LEU A 93 -10.98 -5.73 3.13
N GLN A 94 -11.44 -6.57 4.05
CA GLN A 94 -12.26 -7.75 3.73
C GLN A 94 -13.61 -7.33 3.12
N ILE A 95 -14.30 -6.36 3.71
CA ILE A 95 -15.58 -5.88 3.16
C ILE A 95 -15.37 -5.23 1.78
N ASN A 96 -14.32 -4.40 1.63
CA ASN A 96 -13.95 -3.81 0.34
C ASN A 96 -13.66 -4.89 -0.72
N ARG A 97 -12.93 -5.94 -0.34
CA ARG A 97 -12.65 -7.08 -1.23
C ARG A 97 -13.94 -7.75 -1.68
N ASP A 98 -14.86 -8.02 -0.76
CA ASP A 98 -16.11 -8.72 -1.07
C ASP A 98 -17.02 -7.85 -1.94
N LEU A 99 -17.05 -6.53 -1.71
CA LEU A 99 -17.74 -5.56 -2.57
C LEU A 99 -17.14 -5.48 -3.99
N VAL A 100 -15.82 -5.52 -4.11
CA VAL A 100 -15.14 -5.54 -5.42
C VAL A 100 -15.37 -6.87 -6.13
N ARG A 101 -15.37 -7.98 -5.40
CA ARG A 101 -15.53 -9.34 -5.93
C ARG A 101 -16.94 -9.62 -6.44
N SER A 102 -17.96 -9.04 -5.81
CA SER A 102 -19.36 -9.21 -6.25
C SER A 102 -19.67 -8.47 -7.56
N TYR A 103 -18.80 -7.54 -7.98
CA TYR A 103 -19.03 -6.74 -9.17
C TYR A 103 -18.67 -7.48 -10.46
N ARG A 104 -19.61 -7.48 -11.43
CA ARG A 104 -19.40 -8.05 -12.77
C ARG A 104 -18.69 -7.05 -13.68
N TRP A 105 -17.37 -7.15 -13.70
CA TRP A 105 -16.52 -6.34 -14.59
C TRP A 105 -16.85 -6.59 -16.07
N GLY A 106 -16.96 -5.51 -16.85
CA GLY A 106 -17.23 -5.56 -18.29
C GLY A 106 -18.70 -5.52 -18.71
N VAL A 107 -19.65 -5.71 -17.77
CA VAL A 107 -21.10 -5.72 -18.08
C VAL A 107 -21.74 -4.34 -17.94
N SER A 108 -21.26 -3.51 -17.02
CA SER A 108 -21.67 -2.10 -16.88
C SER A 108 -20.55 -1.18 -17.35
N GLY A 109 -20.80 -0.18 -18.18
CA GLY A 109 -19.75 0.71 -18.67
C GLY A 109 -20.28 1.78 -19.62
N PRO A 110 -19.46 2.80 -19.94
CA PRO A 110 -19.84 3.83 -20.88
C PRO A 110 -19.87 3.22 -22.29
N GLY A 111 -21.07 2.84 -22.75
CA GLY A 111 -21.33 2.57 -24.16
C GLY A 111 -21.81 1.15 -24.49
N LEU A 112 -23.07 0.86 -24.19
CA LEU A 112 -23.90 -0.10 -24.95
C LEU A 112 -25.33 0.43 -25.21
N GLY A 113 -25.60 1.70 -24.88
CA GLY A 113 -26.80 2.47 -25.15
C GLY A 113 -26.46 3.95 -24.89
N SER A 114 -27.16 4.88 -25.56
CA SER A 114 -27.03 6.36 -25.51
C SER A 114 -26.00 6.90 -24.52
N VAL A 115 -24.98 7.62 -25.04
CA VAL A 115 -23.92 8.34 -24.29
C VAL A 115 -24.36 8.63 -22.85
N PRO A 116 -23.89 7.86 -21.85
CA PRO A 116 -24.31 8.11 -20.50
C PRO A 116 -23.72 9.45 -20.08
N CYS A 117 -24.60 10.32 -19.57
CA CYS A 117 -24.22 11.57 -18.93
C CYS A 117 -23.09 11.28 -17.90
N PRO A 118 -22.07 12.13 -17.76
CA PRO A 118 -20.94 11.92 -16.83
C PRO A 118 -21.33 11.55 -15.40
N ASP A 119 -22.55 11.92 -15.00
CA ASP A 119 -23.13 11.75 -13.66
C ASP A 119 -24.12 10.58 -13.55
N SER A 120 -24.15 9.65 -14.52
CA SER A 120 -25.05 8.50 -14.42
C SER A 120 -24.67 7.60 -13.22
N PRO A 121 -25.67 7.02 -12.50
CA PRO A 121 -25.41 6.15 -11.34
C PRO A 121 -24.49 4.96 -11.67
N GLU A 122 -24.62 4.42 -12.88
CA GLU A 122 -23.82 3.30 -13.38
C GLU A 122 -22.36 3.70 -13.65
N MET A 123 -22.11 4.93 -14.11
CA MET A 123 -20.76 5.45 -14.33
C MET A 123 -20.06 5.80 -13.02
N SER A 124 -20.81 6.19 -12.00
CA SER A 124 -20.32 6.39 -10.63
C SER A 124 -19.93 5.07 -9.95
N ASP A 125 -20.75 4.01 -10.08
CA ASP A 125 -20.54 2.75 -9.36
C ASP A 125 -19.20 2.07 -9.69
N TRP A 126 -18.85 1.92 -10.98
CA TRP A 126 -17.58 1.27 -11.33
C TRP A 126 -16.35 2.12 -11.00
N LYS A 127 -16.46 3.46 -11.11
CA LYS A 127 -15.38 4.38 -10.71
C LYS A 127 -15.13 4.31 -9.20
N ASN A 128 -16.19 4.23 -8.39
CA ASN A 128 -16.08 4.03 -6.96
C ASN A 128 -15.40 2.69 -6.63
N ARG A 129 -15.74 1.61 -7.33
CA ARG A 129 -15.07 0.31 -7.16
C ARG A 129 -13.61 0.36 -7.58
N VAL A 130 -13.27 1.05 -8.67
CA VAL A 130 -11.88 1.29 -9.07
C VAL A 130 -11.15 2.13 -8.02
N ALA A 131 -11.79 3.15 -7.43
CA ALA A 131 -11.24 3.95 -6.35
C ALA A 131 -10.98 3.09 -5.09
N ILE A 132 -11.82 2.11 -4.79
CA ILE A 132 -11.60 1.13 -3.72
C ILE A 132 -10.43 0.19 -4.03
N VAL A 133 -10.36 -0.36 -5.26
CA VAL A 133 -9.26 -1.25 -5.69
C VAL A 133 -7.91 -0.54 -5.65
N THR A 134 -7.87 0.72 -6.11
CA THR A 134 -6.68 1.58 -6.05
C THR A 134 -6.42 2.15 -4.66
N GLY A 135 -7.36 1.93 -3.72
CA GLY A 135 -7.25 2.34 -2.33
C GLY A 135 -7.39 3.84 -2.09
N ARG A 136 -7.96 4.59 -3.04
CA ARG A 136 -8.30 6.01 -2.89
C ARG A 136 -9.42 6.23 -1.88
N THR A 137 -10.44 5.38 -1.94
CA THR A 137 -11.63 5.43 -1.09
C THR A 137 -11.86 4.10 -0.39
N GLU A 138 -12.64 4.14 0.69
CA GLU A 138 -13.14 2.96 1.40
C GLU A 138 -14.67 3.00 1.34
N ALA A 139 -15.32 1.84 1.26
CA ALA A 139 -16.75 1.80 0.99
C ALA A 139 -17.65 2.09 2.21
N PHE A 140 -17.11 2.28 3.43
CA PHE A 140 -17.97 2.30 4.64
C PHE A 140 -17.60 3.37 5.68
N SER A 141 -18.63 4.12 6.08
CA SER A 141 -18.70 5.11 7.16
C SER A 141 -18.99 4.53 8.55
N ASN A 142 -19.39 3.25 8.63
CA ASN A 142 -20.00 2.67 9.84
C ASN A 142 -18.99 2.04 10.82
N ILE A 143 -17.69 2.11 10.54
CA ILE A 143 -16.63 1.55 11.41
C ILE A 143 -15.84 2.73 11.98
N GLN A 144 -15.85 2.87 13.30
CA GLN A 144 -15.24 3.97 14.04
C GLN A 144 -13.80 4.27 13.57
N ASN A 145 -13.51 5.58 13.47
CA ASN A 145 -12.23 6.20 13.16
C ASN A 145 -11.66 5.90 11.74
N PRO A 146 -12.28 6.44 10.67
CA PRO A 146 -11.82 6.24 9.28
C PRO A 146 -10.46 6.88 8.98
N ALA A 147 -10.18 8.04 9.57
CA ALA A 147 -9.02 8.87 9.24
C ALA A 147 -7.66 8.23 9.58
N ASN A 148 -7.57 7.53 10.72
CA ASN A 148 -6.30 6.96 11.19
C ASN A 148 -5.78 5.83 10.30
N PHE A 149 -6.66 4.90 9.90
CA PHE A 149 -6.28 3.79 9.04
C PHE A 149 -5.96 4.25 7.61
N GLN A 150 -6.75 5.16 7.06
CA GLN A 150 -6.52 5.72 5.72
C GLN A 150 -5.17 6.46 5.64
N SER A 151 -4.84 7.27 6.66
CA SER A 151 -3.56 7.99 6.75
C SER A 151 -2.39 7.02 6.85
N LEU A 152 -2.52 5.97 7.68
CA LEU A 152 -1.52 4.91 7.81
C LEU A 152 -1.27 4.18 6.48
N MET A 153 -2.34 3.79 5.76
CA MET A 153 -2.23 3.12 4.47
C MET A 153 -1.60 4.03 3.41
N ARG A 154 -1.95 5.32 3.40
CA ARG A 154 -1.38 6.30 2.49
C ARG A 154 0.11 6.50 2.73
N LEU A 155 0.52 6.69 3.99
CA LEU A 155 1.92 6.83 4.38
C LEU A 155 2.72 5.57 4.03
N ASN A 156 2.17 4.37 4.26
CA ASN A 156 2.80 3.12 3.85
C ASN A 156 2.95 3.01 2.32
N ARG A 157 1.94 3.41 1.54
CA ARG A 157 2.06 3.43 0.07
C ARG A 157 3.13 4.40 -0.39
N GLN A 158 3.18 5.62 0.15
CA GLN A 158 4.23 6.60 -0.18
C GLN A 158 5.62 6.07 0.19
N ARG A 159 5.78 5.42 1.35
CA ARG A 159 7.04 4.76 1.74
C ARG A 159 7.45 3.68 0.75
N CYS A 160 6.52 2.83 0.31
CA CYS A 160 6.79 1.82 -0.71
C CYS A 160 7.21 2.47 -2.03
N THR A 161 6.53 3.54 -2.46
CA THR A 161 6.92 4.29 -3.67
C THR A 161 8.32 4.88 -3.54
N LEU A 162 8.69 5.42 -2.37
CA LEU A 162 10.05 5.91 -2.11
C LEU A 162 11.10 4.80 -2.08
N ALA A 163 10.73 3.58 -1.68
CA ALA A 163 11.67 2.46 -1.68
C ALA A 163 12.03 2.02 -3.11
N ILE A 164 11.13 2.21 -4.08
CA ILE A 164 11.35 1.79 -5.47
C ILE A 164 12.11 2.88 -6.24
N HIS A 165 13.13 2.49 -6.99
CA HIS A 165 13.87 3.43 -7.84
C HIS A 165 12.97 4.00 -8.96
N TYR A 166 13.25 5.22 -9.40
CA TYR A 166 12.48 5.88 -10.46
C TYR A 166 12.41 5.04 -11.75
N GLN A 167 13.56 4.57 -12.23
CA GLN A 167 13.63 3.75 -13.46
C GLN A 167 12.86 2.43 -13.33
N GLU A 168 12.83 1.84 -12.13
CA GLU A 168 12.07 0.60 -11.88
C GLU A 168 10.56 0.86 -11.91
N ARG A 169 10.11 2.00 -11.34
CA ARG A 169 8.71 2.43 -11.41
C ARG A 169 8.28 2.67 -12.84
N GLU A 170 9.06 3.43 -13.61
CA GLU A 170 8.79 3.70 -15.02
C GLU A 170 8.70 2.40 -15.82
N ARG A 171 9.66 1.49 -15.63
CA ARG A 171 9.66 0.18 -16.30
C ARG A 171 8.45 -0.68 -15.91
N ALA A 172 8.01 -0.64 -14.65
CA ALA A 172 6.83 -1.36 -14.20
C ALA A 172 5.55 -0.80 -14.85
N ILE A 173 5.40 0.53 -14.88
CA ILE A 173 4.29 1.20 -15.55
C ILE A 173 4.26 0.87 -17.05
N TRP A 174 5.41 0.96 -17.71
CA TRP A 174 5.55 0.64 -19.13
C TRP A 174 5.13 -0.79 -19.45
N LYS A 175 5.56 -1.78 -18.65
CA LYS A 175 5.17 -3.19 -18.81
C LYS A 175 3.64 -3.37 -18.78
N CYS A 176 2.95 -2.67 -17.88
CA CYS A 176 1.50 -2.72 -17.79
C CYS A 176 0.82 -2.17 -19.05
N PHE A 177 1.27 -1.02 -19.57
CA PHE A 177 0.72 -0.45 -20.80
C PHE A 177 1.00 -1.31 -22.03
N VAL A 178 2.20 -1.90 -22.13
CA VAL A 178 2.54 -2.84 -23.21
C VAL A 178 1.64 -4.07 -23.16
N PHE A 179 1.36 -4.60 -21.97
CA PHE A 179 0.45 -5.73 -21.82
C PHE A 179 -0.97 -5.38 -22.31
N ILE A 180 -1.52 -4.22 -21.92
CA ILE A 180 -2.83 -3.75 -22.40
C ILE A 180 -2.82 -3.60 -23.92
N GLY A 181 -1.78 -3.00 -24.49
CA GLY A 181 -1.64 -2.84 -25.94
C GLY A 181 -1.63 -4.17 -26.69
N ARG A 182 -0.94 -5.19 -26.17
CA ARG A 182 -0.93 -6.55 -26.75
C ARG A 182 -2.32 -7.20 -26.69
N GLN A 183 -3.05 -7.04 -25.59
CA GLN A 183 -4.41 -7.57 -25.46
C GLN A 183 -5.36 -6.90 -26.45
N LEU A 184 -5.28 -5.57 -26.62
CA LEU A 184 -6.07 -4.83 -27.60
C LEU A 184 -5.75 -5.25 -29.04
N ALA A 185 -4.47 -5.49 -29.36
CA ALA A 185 -4.08 -5.96 -30.69
C ALA A 185 -4.64 -7.37 -30.97
N ALA A 186 -4.55 -8.29 -30.01
CA ALA A 186 -5.10 -9.64 -30.16
C ALA A 186 -6.63 -9.62 -30.30
N MET A 187 -7.31 -8.81 -29.49
CA MET A 187 -8.75 -8.59 -29.57
C MET A 187 -9.18 -8.03 -30.94
N ARG A 188 -8.46 -7.02 -31.46
CA ARG A 188 -8.71 -6.48 -32.80
C ARG A 188 -8.71 -7.58 -33.85
N THR A 189 -7.71 -8.46 -33.84
CA THR A 189 -7.63 -9.58 -34.79
C THR A 189 -8.82 -10.52 -34.66
N ARG A 190 -9.18 -10.92 -33.43
CA ARG A 190 -10.33 -11.81 -33.18
C ARG A 190 -11.65 -11.18 -33.62
N VAL A 191 -11.89 -9.91 -33.29
CA VAL A 191 -13.08 -9.17 -33.72
C VAL A 191 -13.17 -9.11 -35.25
N LEU A 192 -12.08 -8.84 -35.95
CA LEU A 192 -12.07 -8.81 -37.43
C LEU A 192 -12.41 -10.17 -38.04
N GLN A 193 -11.87 -11.26 -37.49
CA GLN A 193 -12.17 -12.63 -37.93
C GLN A 193 -13.64 -12.98 -37.71
N VAL A 194 -14.17 -12.67 -36.53
CA VAL A 194 -15.56 -12.92 -36.14
C VAL A 194 -16.53 -12.06 -36.95
N GLN A 195 -16.17 -10.81 -37.27
CA GLN A 195 -16.99 -9.90 -38.06
C GLN A 195 -17.26 -10.44 -39.47
N MET A 196 -16.29 -11.15 -40.06
CA MET A 196 -16.46 -11.82 -41.36
C MET A 196 -17.63 -12.80 -41.33
N LEU A 197 -17.69 -13.65 -40.30
CA LEU A 197 -18.74 -14.64 -40.12
C LEU A 197 -20.06 -14.00 -39.70
N ARG A 198 -20.03 -12.98 -38.84
CA ARG A 198 -21.22 -12.26 -38.38
C ARG A 198 -21.94 -11.52 -39.51
N THR A 199 -21.18 -11.02 -40.49
CA THR A 199 -21.69 -10.33 -41.68
C THR A 199 -21.67 -11.24 -42.91
N PHE A 200 -21.89 -12.55 -42.72
CA PHE A 200 -21.74 -13.59 -43.75
C PHE A 200 -22.30 -13.20 -45.13
N SER A 201 -23.54 -12.69 -45.18
CA SER A 201 -24.23 -12.35 -46.43
C SER A 201 -23.72 -11.10 -47.14
N LYS A 202 -22.91 -10.28 -46.45
CA LYS A 202 -22.35 -9.01 -46.95
C LYS A 202 -20.83 -9.04 -47.08
N ASN A 203 -20.20 -10.14 -46.68
CA ASN A 203 -18.75 -10.26 -46.65
C ASN A 203 -18.25 -11.16 -47.81
N PRO A 204 -17.43 -10.62 -48.73
CA PRO A 204 -16.97 -11.38 -49.90
C PRO A 204 -16.12 -12.61 -49.52
N LEU A 205 -15.29 -12.52 -48.47
CA LEU A 205 -14.49 -13.64 -47.99
C LEU A 205 -15.34 -14.74 -47.38
N ALA A 206 -16.44 -14.38 -46.70
CA ALA A 206 -17.38 -15.37 -46.18
C ALA A 206 -18.12 -16.10 -47.32
N MET A 207 -18.43 -15.41 -48.42
CA MET A 207 -19.03 -16.02 -49.61
C MET A 207 -18.06 -16.95 -50.34
N GLU A 208 -16.78 -16.59 -50.45
CA GLU A 208 -15.75 -17.49 -50.98
C GLU A 208 -15.60 -18.75 -50.13
N LEU A 209 -15.60 -18.58 -48.79
CA LEU A 209 -15.56 -19.70 -47.85
C LEU A 209 -16.78 -20.61 -47.98
N ASP A 210 -17.97 -20.04 -48.16
CA ASP A 210 -19.20 -20.78 -48.43
C ASP A 210 -19.11 -21.61 -49.72
N ALA A 211 -18.62 -21.01 -50.80
CA ALA A 211 -18.46 -21.70 -52.08
C ALA A 211 -17.47 -22.87 -51.98
N LEU A 212 -16.38 -22.71 -51.21
CA LEU A 212 -15.37 -23.74 -50.99
C LEU A 212 -15.88 -24.89 -50.11
N LEU A 213 -16.55 -24.56 -49.00
CA LEU A 213 -16.99 -25.55 -48.00
C LEU A 213 -18.40 -26.10 -48.26
N LYS A 214 -19.17 -25.47 -49.17
CA LYS A 214 -20.55 -25.81 -49.50
C LYS A 214 -21.44 -25.89 -48.26
N LEU A 215 -21.45 -24.82 -47.46
CA LEU A 215 -22.12 -24.80 -46.16
C LEU A 215 -23.65 -24.84 -46.34
N THR A 216 -24.33 -25.63 -45.49
CA THR A 216 -25.80 -25.64 -45.44
C THR A 216 -26.33 -24.36 -44.79
N ALA A 217 -27.62 -24.08 -44.99
CA ALA A 217 -28.29 -22.94 -44.36
C ALA A 217 -28.18 -22.98 -42.82
N ASP A 218 -28.34 -24.17 -42.22
CA ASP A 218 -28.22 -24.37 -40.78
C ASP A 218 -26.79 -24.14 -40.28
N GLN A 219 -25.77 -24.61 -41.00
CA GLN A 219 -24.37 -24.38 -40.66
C GLN A 219 -24.02 -22.88 -40.68
N LYS A 220 -24.52 -22.14 -41.68
CA LYS A 220 -24.33 -20.68 -41.77
C LYS A 220 -24.97 -19.97 -40.59
N LEU A 221 -26.20 -20.35 -40.24
CA LEU A 221 -26.92 -19.78 -39.11
C LEU A 221 -26.19 -20.04 -37.78
N GLN A 222 -25.70 -21.27 -37.58
CA GLN A 222 -24.91 -21.63 -36.40
C GLN A 222 -23.59 -20.85 -36.33
N LEU A 223 -22.84 -20.73 -37.42
CA LEU A 223 -21.60 -19.95 -37.47
C LEU A 223 -21.84 -18.47 -37.18
N GLN A 224 -22.94 -17.90 -37.71
CA GLN A 224 -23.35 -16.53 -37.40
C GLN A 224 -23.71 -16.36 -35.92
N HIS A 225 -24.40 -17.35 -35.32
CA HIS A 225 -24.73 -17.34 -33.90
C HIS A 225 -23.47 -17.37 -33.03
N TYR A 226 -22.57 -18.33 -33.25
CA TYR A 226 -21.32 -18.42 -32.50
C TYR A 226 -20.44 -17.17 -32.69
N ALA A 227 -20.41 -16.61 -33.91
CA ALA A 227 -19.72 -15.36 -34.17
C ALA A 227 -20.33 -14.19 -33.38
N GLN A 228 -21.65 -14.11 -33.28
CA GLN A 228 -22.31 -13.08 -32.48
C GLN A 228 -22.01 -13.23 -30.98
N GLU A 229 -22.01 -14.47 -30.45
CA GLU A 229 -21.64 -14.74 -29.06
C GLU A 229 -20.20 -14.34 -28.75
N MET A 230 -19.24 -14.79 -29.58
CA MET A 230 -17.84 -14.41 -29.43
C MET A 230 -17.64 -12.90 -29.52
N PHE A 231 -18.36 -12.21 -30.41
CA PHE A 231 -18.29 -10.75 -30.48
C PHE A 231 -18.77 -10.09 -29.19
N ASN A 232 -19.88 -10.56 -28.62
CA ASN A 232 -20.41 -10.02 -27.37
C ASN A 232 -19.42 -10.22 -26.21
N GLU A 233 -18.72 -11.36 -26.16
CA GLU A 233 -17.64 -11.61 -25.20
C GLU A 233 -16.47 -10.63 -25.37
N GLU A 234 -16.02 -10.38 -26.61
CA GLU A 234 -14.95 -9.41 -26.87
C GLU A 234 -15.35 -7.98 -26.48
N VAL A 235 -16.63 -7.60 -26.62
CA VAL A 235 -17.13 -6.30 -26.14
C VAL A 235 -17.04 -6.18 -24.62
N VAL A 236 -17.38 -7.25 -23.90
CA VAL A 236 -17.25 -7.31 -22.43
C VAL A 236 -15.78 -7.19 -22.03
N GLU A 237 -14.88 -7.92 -22.69
CA GLU A 237 -13.43 -7.84 -22.45
C GLU A 237 -12.87 -6.44 -22.77
N LEU A 238 -13.33 -5.80 -23.85
CA LEU A 238 -12.92 -4.44 -24.20
C LEU A 238 -13.30 -3.46 -23.09
N THR A 239 -14.50 -3.61 -22.54
CA THR A 239 -14.98 -2.79 -21.42
C THR A 239 -14.14 -3.01 -20.16
N LYS A 240 -13.67 -4.24 -19.90
CA LYS A 240 -12.72 -4.52 -18.82
C LYS A 240 -11.37 -3.83 -19.07
N LEU A 241 -10.80 -3.99 -20.26
CA LEU A 241 -9.54 -3.36 -20.64
C LEU A 241 -9.60 -1.84 -20.54
N PHE A 242 -10.71 -1.22 -20.93
CA PHE A 242 -10.93 0.21 -20.76
C PHE A 242 -10.86 0.64 -19.29
N LYS A 243 -11.53 -0.08 -18.38
CA LYS A 243 -11.49 0.20 -16.94
C LYS A 243 -10.10 0.01 -16.35
N ILE A 244 -9.39 -1.04 -16.77
CA ILE A 244 -7.99 -1.29 -16.37
C ILE A 244 -7.10 -0.14 -16.85
N PHE A 245 -7.23 0.27 -18.11
CA PHE A 245 -6.47 1.39 -18.66
C PHE A 245 -6.76 2.69 -17.92
N TYR A 246 -8.03 2.98 -17.63
CA TYR A 246 -8.44 4.14 -16.84
C TYR A 246 -7.78 4.15 -15.45
N ALA A 247 -7.84 3.02 -14.75
CA ALA A 247 -7.20 2.87 -13.43
C ALA A 247 -5.67 3.04 -13.53
N LEU A 248 -5.03 2.36 -14.48
CA LEU A 248 -3.59 2.38 -14.68
C LEU A 248 -3.09 3.78 -15.05
N ARG A 249 -3.76 4.47 -15.97
CA ARG A 249 -3.43 5.85 -16.35
C ARG A 249 -3.46 6.77 -15.12
N ASN A 250 -4.52 6.68 -14.34
CA ASN A 250 -4.69 7.53 -13.17
C ASN A 250 -3.68 7.23 -12.06
N GLU A 251 -3.31 5.96 -11.85
CA GLU A 251 -2.28 5.59 -10.88
C GLU A 251 -0.86 5.88 -11.40
N ALA A 252 -0.60 5.73 -12.69
CA ALA A 252 0.68 6.10 -13.32
C ALA A 252 0.92 7.61 -13.20
N LEU A 253 -0.12 8.43 -13.40
CA LEU A 253 -0.02 9.86 -13.10
C LEU A 253 0.32 10.07 -11.62
N ARG A 254 -0.41 9.45 -10.69
CA ARG A 254 -0.16 9.62 -9.24
C ARG A 254 1.22 9.18 -8.77
N LEU A 255 1.74 8.05 -9.26
CA LEU A 255 3.09 7.58 -8.95
C LEU A 255 4.16 8.59 -9.38
N ASN A 256 3.80 9.50 -10.28
CA ASN A 256 4.61 10.59 -10.80
C ASN A 256 4.08 11.99 -10.41
N ILE A 257 3.14 12.13 -9.45
CA ILE A 257 2.59 13.44 -9.01
C ILE A 257 3.46 14.11 -7.94
N LEU A 258 4.26 13.36 -7.17
CA LEU A 258 5.37 13.98 -6.45
C LEU A 258 6.33 14.48 -7.51
N CYS A 259 6.23 15.77 -7.83
CA CYS A 259 7.04 16.54 -8.78
C CYS A 259 8.27 15.72 -9.19
N PRO A 260 8.22 14.93 -10.28
CA PRO A 260 9.31 14.02 -10.64
C PRO A 260 10.62 14.78 -10.79
N SER A 261 10.48 16.04 -11.18
CA SER A 261 11.50 17.08 -11.17
C SER A 261 12.18 17.20 -9.82
N LEU A 262 11.49 17.32 -8.68
CA LEU A 262 12.10 17.48 -7.36
C LEU A 262 12.38 16.15 -6.65
N GLU A 263 11.63 15.07 -6.91
CA GLU A 263 11.85 13.78 -6.23
C GLU A 263 13.28 13.27 -6.46
N ARG A 264 13.80 13.42 -7.69
CA ARG A 264 15.18 13.10 -8.01
C ARG A 264 16.17 13.87 -7.14
N HIS A 265 16.01 15.20 -7.03
CA HIS A 265 16.89 16.05 -6.23
C HIS A 265 16.82 15.70 -4.74
N PHE A 266 15.64 15.42 -4.20
CA PHE A 266 15.49 14.97 -2.82
C PHE A 266 16.17 13.62 -2.58
N ARG A 267 16.09 12.67 -3.53
CA ARG A 267 16.81 11.38 -3.40
C ARG A 267 18.32 11.53 -3.48
N GLU A 268 18.80 12.45 -4.31
CA GLU A 268 20.24 12.73 -4.44
C GLU A 268 20.78 13.47 -3.20
N ALA A 269 19.99 14.34 -2.58
CA ALA A 269 20.43 15.18 -1.46
C ALA A 269 20.10 14.64 -0.05
N CYS A 270 19.06 13.81 0.10
CA CYS A 270 18.56 13.36 1.40
C CYS A 270 18.74 11.86 1.61
N SER A 271 19.11 11.47 2.83
CA SER A 271 19.06 10.07 3.26
C SER A 271 17.63 9.54 3.31
N PHE A 272 17.48 8.22 3.23
CA PHE A 272 16.16 7.57 3.34
C PHE A 272 15.40 7.96 4.62
N GLY A 273 16.09 8.13 5.75
CA GLY A 273 15.49 8.59 7.01
C GLY A 273 15.05 10.06 6.99
N GLN A 274 15.70 10.92 6.20
CA GLN A 274 15.25 12.30 5.98
C GLN A 274 14.02 12.33 5.06
N LEU A 275 14.01 11.52 3.99
CA LEU A 275 12.85 11.39 3.10
C LEU A 275 11.62 10.84 3.83
N HIS A 276 11.80 9.87 4.74
CA HIS A 276 10.72 9.34 5.56
C HIS A 276 10.11 10.41 6.49
N ARG A 277 10.97 11.21 7.13
CA ARG A 277 10.52 12.35 7.95
C ARG A 277 9.82 13.42 7.12
N LEU A 278 10.30 13.69 5.90
CA LEU A 278 9.65 14.60 4.97
C LEU A 278 8.25 14.10 4.61
N LEU A 279 8.07 12.81 4.31
CA LEU A 279 6.75 12.23 4.07
C LEU A 279 5.81 12.40 5.27
N GLN A 280 6.29 12.05 6.46
CA GLN A 280 5.50 12.19 7.68
C GLN A 280 5.10 13.65 7.93
N TRP A 281 6.02 14.58 7.68
CA TRP A 281 5.74 16.01 7.76
C TRP A 281 4.68 16.44 6.73
N THR A 282 4.81 16.02 5.45
CA THR A 282 3.83 16.38 4.41
C THR A 282 2.44 15.83 4.69
N GLU A 283 2.32 14.64 5.28
CA GLU A 283 1.00 14.08 5.61
C GLU A 283 0.36 14.81 6.79
N ASN A 284 1.16 15.18 7.81
CA ASN A 284 0.67 15.94 8.96
C ASN A 284 0.21 17.37 8.57
N HIS A 285 0.79 17.96 7.53
CA HIS A 285 0.48 19.31 7.05
C HIS A 285 -0.29 19.32 5.73
N ARG A 286 -0.84 18.17 5.32
CA ARG A 286 -1.51 17.98 4.02
C ARG A 286 -2.63 18.98 3.77
N ALA A 287 -3.47 19.22 4.78
CA ALA A 287 -4.60 20.15 4.65
C ALA A 287 -4.09 21.53 4.21
N VAL A 288 -3.10 22.08 4.91
CA VAL A 288 -2.44 23.36 4.60
C VAL A 288 -1.83 23.34 3.19
N ILE A 289 -1.14 22.27 2.82
CA ILE A 289 -0.53 22.13 1.48
C ILE A 289 -1.59 22.11 0.37
N GLU A 290 -2.73 21.45 0.59
CA GLU A 290 -3.80 21.31 -0.41
C GLU A 290 -4.74 22.52 -0.46
N THR A 291 -4.88 23.29 0.63
CA THR A 291 -5.81 24.44 0.71
C THR A 291 -5.15 25.80 0.56
N ASP A 292 -3.94 26.00 1.07
CA ASP A 292 -3.33 27.35 1.17
C ASP A 292 -2.42 27.67 -0.02
N LEU A 293 -2.09 26.68 -0.84
CA LEU A 293 -1.42 26.86 -2.14
C LEU A 293 -2.47 27.00 -3.24
N CYS A 294 -3.28 28.06 -3.17
CA CYS A 294 -4.14 28.45 -4.28
C CYS A 294 -3.24 28.93 -5.44
N LEU A 295 -3.34 28.29 -6.60
CA LEU A 295 -2.53 28.58 -7.79
C LEU A 295 -2.98 29.85 -8.54
N ASP A 296 -3.90 30.63 -7.98
CA ASP A 296 -4.49 31.81 -8.65
C ASP A 296 -3.65 33.10 -8.50
N GLU A 297 -2.45 33.03 -7.93
CA GLU A 297 -1.51 34.18 -7.85
C GLU A 297 -0.15 33.93 -8.54
N VAL A 298 -0.13 33.27 -9.71
CA VAL A 298 1.03 33.27 -10.62
C VAL A 298 0.62 33.54 -12.06
#